data_AF-A0A6S6UJM3-F1
#
_entry.id   AF-A0A6S6UJM3-F1
#
_cell.length_a   1.000
_cell.length_b   1.000
_cell.length_c   1.000
_cell.angle_alpha   90.00
_cell.angle_beta   90.00
_cell.angle_gamma   90.00
#
_symmetry.space_group_name_H-M   'P 1'
#
loop_
_entity.id
_entity.type
_entity.pdbx_description
1 polymer ?
#
loop_
_entity_poly.entity_id
_entity_poly.type
_entity_poly.pdbx_seq_one_letter_code
_entity_poly.pdbx_strand_id
1 'polypeptide(L)'
;MLTYRPSNVSKPYRHSANPPRLDKICFTIDHVHAGNGSVCSTYELVRYLVHKNIPVTVFIQATSPGNDYELDFNNAQLLYQLAPHLVTLGVHPLSSNHGQREQSEVHNVINDIIERVTGRKPTLLSYHGHRAGPTRGIVFPGIQYARGIHSQSVARQDRLNTPVMPLSSVTAAYNYIKKRNEDGLTGTFFSHSAEMRSNNVKKRVFDNLVREVLSQRLHAISYLKAMNHEFGGSGGSTPVTPSPTPAPSDSEQKYGLRLSALTEQGFRPLNANFEVRSSNGRVVASASNQKQVQFHLPPAIYQANARVNDTSITQPINLTVRHGLHQKFLFPA
;
A
#
# COMPACT_ATOMS: atom_id res chain seq x y z
N MET A 1 -10.91 30.41 -0.23
CA MET A 1 -10.24 29.10 -0.14
C MET A 1 -10.62 28.44 1.17
N LEU A 2 -11.12 27.20 1.16
CA LEU A 2 -11.52 26.48 2.38
C LEU A 2 -10.38 25.59 2.90
N THR A 3 -9.36 26.22 3.46
CA THR A 3 -8.27 25.53 4.16
C THR A 3 -8.82 24.68 5.31
N TYR A 4 -8.26 23.48 5.51
CA TYR A 4 -8.62 22.63 6.66
C TYR A 4 -8.40 23.37 7.99
N ARG A 5 -9.43 23.46 8.83
CA ARG A 5 -9.36 24.10 10.15
C ARG A 5 -9.50 23.04 11.26
N PRO A 6 -8.48 22.84 12.11
CA PRO A 6 -8.58 21.95 13.27
C PRO A 6 -9.66 22.40 14.24
N SER A 7 -10.31 21.45 14.92
CA SER A 7 -11.20 21.76 16.05
C SER A 7 -10.42 21.90 17.35
N ASN A 8 -10.97 22.64 18.32
CA ASN A 8 -10.45 22.65 19.68
C ASN A 8 -10.61 21.25 20.30
N VAL A 9 -9.50 20.64 20.69
CA VAL A 9 -9.44 19.26 21.19
C VAL A 9 -8.74 19.19 22.55
N SER A 10 -9.38 18.47 23.48
CA SER A 10 -9.02 18.49 24.91
C SER A 10 -8.84 17.10 25.54
N LYS A 11 -9.03 16.00 24.79
CA LYS A 11 -9.00 14.63 25.35
C LYS A 11 -7.68 13.93 25.01
N PRO A 12 -6.65 13.96 25.89
CA PRO A 12 -5.37 13.29 25.63
C PRO A 12 -5.50 11.77 25.57
N TYR A 13 -4.63 11.12 24.79
CA TYR A 13 -4.46 9.68 24.86
C TYR A 13 -3.77 9.35 26.20
N ARG A 14 -4.43 8.55 27.04
CA ARG A 14 -3.95 8.19 28.40
C ARG A 14 -3.70 6.70 28.58
N HIS A 15 -3.86 5.90 27.53
CA HIS A 15 -3.48 4.49 27.56
C HIS A 15 -1.96 4.35 27.43
N SER A 16 -1.46 3.13 27.64
CA SER A 16 -0.04 2.81 27.68
C SER A 16 0.66 2.93 26.31
N ALA A 17 0.83 4.17 25.83
CA ALA A 17 2.03 4.47 25.07
C ALA A 17 3.22 4.05 25.96
N ASN A 18 4.08 3.15 25.46
CA ASN A 18 5.18 2.58 26.21
C ASN A 18 6.53 3.12 25.67
N PRO A 19 6.87 4.42 25.88
CA PRO A 19 8.16 4.98 25.46
C PRO A 19 9.33 4.02 25.69
N PRO A 20 10.15 3.74 24.65
CA PRO A 20 10.21 4.41 23.35
C PRO A 20 9.22 3.92 22.28
N ARG A 21 8.38 2.92 22.56
CA ARG A 21 7.40 2.33 21.61
C ARG A 21 5.99 2.92 21.83
N LEU A 22 5.57 3.80 20.92
CA LEU A 22 4.22 4.37 20.92
C LEU A 22 3.22 3.47 20.20
N ASP A 23 1.95 3.55 20.59
CA ASP A 23 0.86 2.86 19.90
C ASP A 23 0.74 3.32 18.44
N LYS A 24 0.65 2.36 17.53
CA LYS A 24 0.61 2.57 16.09
C LYS A 24 -0.81 2.90 15.62
N ILE A 25 -0.93 3.93 14.79
CA ILE A 25 -2.14 4.23 14.01
C ILE A 25 -1.80 4.45 12.53
N CYS A 26 -2.80 4.31 11.67
CA CYS A 26 -2.71 4.73 10.28
C CYS A 26 -3.94 5.56 9.88
N PHE A 27 -3.72 6.61 9.08
CA PHE A 27 -4.79 7.44 8.55
C PHE A 27 -5.15 6.98 7.14
N THR A 28 -6.44 6.80 6.89
CA THR A 28 -6.94 6.63 5.53
C THR A 28 -8.13 7.52 5.25
N ILE A 29 -8.31 7.82 3.96
CA ILE A 29 -9.45 8.56 3.43
C ILE A 29 -10.03 7.75 2.28
N ASP A 30 -11.35 7.59 2.23
CA ASP A 30 -12.01 6.99 1.08
C ASP A 30 -12.69 8.08 0.25
N HIS A 31 -12.70 7.83 -1.07
CA HIS A 31 -13.20 8.70 -2.12
C HIS A 31 -12.41 10.02 -2.26
N VAL A 32 -12.51 10.60 -3.45
CA VAL A 32 -12.13 11.99 -3.67
C VAL A 32 -13.40 12.81 -3.79
N HIS A 33 -13.73 13.59 -2.75
CA HIS A 33 -14.91 14.43 -2.78
C HIS A 33 -14.61 15.78 -3.42
N ALA A 34 -15.55 16.28 -4.22
CA ALA A 34 -15.49 17.61 -4.82
C ALA A 34 -15.24 18.71 -3.76
N GLY A 35 -14.63 19.81 -4.21
CA GLY A 35 -14.43 21.02 -3.41
C GLY A 35 -14.96 22.24 -4.17
N ASN A 36 -14.23 23.36 -4.14
CA ASN A 36 -14.68 24.64 -4.68
C ASN A 36 -14.39 24.83 -6.19
N GLY A 37 -14.61 23.79 -7.00
CA GLY A 37 -14.42 23.81 -8.46
C GLY A 37 -12.97 23.67 -8.94
N SER A 38 -11.98 24.22 -8.23
CA SER A 38 -10.55 24.14 -8.63
C SER A 38 -9.75 23.04 -7.92
N VAL A 39 -10.20 22.59 -6.75
CA VAL A 39 -9.48 21.65 -5.87
C VAL A 39 -10.49 20.77 -5.14
N CYS A 40 -10.22 19.48 -4.99
CA CYS A 40 -11.08 18.55 -4.23
C CYS A 40 -10.97 18.77 -2.72
N SER A 41 -12.05 18.54 -1.96
CA SER A 41 -12.03 18.71 -0.50
C SER A 41 -11.13 17.69 0.21
N THR A 42 -10.84 16.55 -0.45
CA THR A 42 -9.82 15.58 0.00
C THR A 42 -8.41 16.16 -0.01
N TYR A 43 -8.07 17.06 -0.95
CA TYR A 43 -6.73 17.66 -1.03
C TYR A 43 -6.34 18.45 0.21
N GLU A 44 -7.23 19.30 0.73
CA GLU A 44 -6.95 20.11 1.92
C GLU A 44 -6.70 19.24 3.17
N LEU A 45 -7.39 18.10 3.27
CA LEU A 45 -7.19 17.14 4.35
C LEU A 45 -5.85 16.39 4.23
N VAL A 46 -5.50 15.94 3.02
CA VAL A 46 -4.21 15.28 2.74
C VAL A 46 -3.05 16.24 2.93
N ARG A 47 -3.14 17.46 2.37
CA ARG A 47 -2.18 18.56 2.53
C ARG A 47 -1.93 18.87 4.01
N TYR A 48 -2.98 18.95 4.82
CA TYR A 48 -2.87 19.19 6.26
C TYR A 48 -2.09 18.09 7.01
N LEU A 49 -2.25 16.81 6.62
CA LEU A 49 -1.52 15.67 7.19
C LEU A 49 -0.06 15.63 6.73
N VAL A 50 0.21 15.77 5.43
CA VAL A 50 1.59 15.66 4.92
C VAL A 50 2.47 16.84 5.35
N HIS A 51 1.89 18.05 5.50
CA HIS A 51 2.59 19.20 6.11
C HIS A 51 2.96 18.97 7.58
N LYS A 52 2.45 17.91 8.21
CA LYS A 52 2.78 17.47 9.58
C LYS A 52 3.63 16.20 9.61
N ASN A 53 4.15 15.78 8.45
CA ASN A 53 4.86 14.52 8.25
C ASN A 53 4.03 13.28 8.65
N ILE A 54 2.70 13.35 8.53
CA ILE A 54 1.79 12.25 8.85
C ILE A 54 1.44 11.50 7.54
N PRO A 55 1.78 10.20 7.42
CA PRO A 55 1.44 9.42 6.23
C PRO A 55 -0.06 9.12 6.16
N VAL A 56 -0.59 9.05 4.94
CA VAL A 56 -2.02 8.84 4.65
C VAL A 56 -2.21 7.97 3.42
N THR A 57 -3.24 7.11 3.45
CA THR A 57 -3.67 6.32 2.28
C THR A 57 -5.01 6.82 1.78
N VAL A 58 -5.12 7.15 0.49
CA VAL A 58 -6.36 7.59 -0.15
C VAL A 58 -6.87 6.50 -1.09
N PHE A 59 -8.10 6.05 -0.87
CA PHE A 59 -8.75 5.06 -1.74
C PHE A 59 -9.56 5.76 -2.83
N ILE A 60 -9.07 5.66 -4.08
CA ILE A 60 -9.62 6.30 -5.27
C ILE A 60 -10.79 5.49 -5.80
N GLN A 61 -11.87 6.17 -6.15
CA GLN A 61 -13.03 5.60 -6.85
C GLN A 61 -13.05 6.13 -8.28
N ALA A 62 -13.52 5.34 -9.25
CA ALA A 62 -13.85 5.85 -10.58
C ALA A 62 -15.22 6.55 -10.54
N THR A 63 -15.26 7.85 -10.79
CA THR A 63 -16.48 8.68 -10.64
C THR A 63 -16.86 9.46 -11.89
N SER A 64 -15.96 9.60 -12.88
CA SER A 64 -16.16 10.42 -14.08
C SER A 64 -16.08 9.65 -15.41
N PRO A 65 -16.93 8.61 -15.64
CA PRO A 65 -16.89 7.82 -16.87
C PRO A 65 -17.21 8.64 -18.14
N GLY A 66 -18.00 9.72 -18.01
CA GLY A 66 -18.37 10.60 -19.12
C GLY A 66 -17.25 11.50 -19.66
N ASN A 67 -16.08 11.52 -19.01
CA ASN A 67 -14.91 12.28 -19.46
C ASN A 67 -13.62 11.45 -19.25
N ASP A 68 -13.66 10.17 -19.68
CA ASP A 68 -12.57 9.18 -19.61
C ASP A 68 -11.81 9.16 -18.27
N TYR A 69 -12.53 9.39 -17.17
CA TYR A 69 -12.00 9.46 -15.81
C TYR A 69 -10.86 10.49 -15.61
N GLU A 70 -10.70 11.48 -16.50
CA GLU A 70 -9.64 12.50 -16.37
C GLU A 70 -9.72 13.26 -15.05
N LEU A 71 -10.93 13.53 -14.54
CA LEU A 71 -11.12 14.16 -13.24
C LEU A 71 -10.59 13.28 -12.10
N ASP A 72 -10.78 11.97 -12.18
CA ASP A 72 -10.26 11.01 -11.19
C ASP A 72 -8.73 10.91 -11.28
N PHE A 73 -8.17 10.91 -12.50
CA PHE A 73 -6.72 10.98 -12.76
C PHE A 73 -6.07 12.27 -12.22
N ASN A 74 -6.60 13.44 -12.59
CA ASN A 74 -6.09 14.74 -12.18
C ASN A 74 -6.13 14.90 -10.65
N ASN A 75 -7.19 14.43 -10.01
CA ASN A 75 -7.29 14.38 -8.55
C ASN A 75 -6.28 13.42 -7.92
N ALA A 76 -6.13 12.20 -8.43
CA ALA A 76 -5.15 11.23 -7.95
C ALA A 76 -3.71 11.78 -8.06
N GLN A 77 -3.39 12.43 -9.20
CA GLN A 77 -2.11 13.09 -9.44
C GLN A 77 -1.86 14.23 -8.44
N LEU A 78 -2.82 15.15 -8.29
CA LEU A 78 -2.75 16.29 -7.38
C LEU A 78 -2.55 15.85 -5.92
N LEU A 79 -3.21 14.78 -5.49
CA LEU A 79 -3.06 14.21 -4.15
C LEU A 79 -1.70 13.54 -3.95
N TYR A 80 -1.22 12.77 -4.92
CA TYR A 80 0.05 12.05 -4.81
C TYR A 80 1.27 12.98 -4.82
N GLN A 81 1.24 14.01 -5.68
CA GLN A 81 2.33 14.98 -5.84
C GLN A 81 2.60 15.83 -4.58
N LEU A 82 1.63 15.94 -3.66
CA LEU A 82 1.82 16.64 -2.38
C LEU A 82 3.02 16.10 -1.57
N ALA A 83 3.15 14.77 -1.50
CA ALA A 83 4.28 14.10 -0.86
C ALA A 83 4.28 12.59 -1.24
N PRO A 84 4.92 12.18 -2.36
CA PRO A 84 4.93 10.79 -2.84
C PRO A 84 5.44 9.73 -1.86
N HIS A 85 6.15 10.15 -0.81
CA HIS A 85 6.68 9.30 0.27
C HIS A 85 5.75 9.19 1.51
N LEU A 86 4.71 10.04 1.61
CA LEU A 86 3.70 10.03 2.67
C LEU A 86 2.30 9.66 2.16
N VAL A 87 2.00 9.93 0.88
CA VAL A 87 0.72 9.62 0.24
C VAL A 87 0.80 8.27 -0.46
N THR A 88 -0.11 7.36 -0.11
CA THR A 88 -0.32 6.09 -0.83
C THR A 88 -1.70 6.10 -1.48
N LEU A 89 -1.81 5.66 -2.73
CA LEU A 89 -3.10 5.47 -3.40
C LEU A 89 -3.52 4.00 -3.33
N GLY A 90 -4.82 3.76 -3.17
CA GLY A 90 -5.45 2.44 -3.20
C GLY A 90 -6.78 2.45 -3.94
N VAL A 91 -7.39 1.28 -4.11
CA VAL A 91 -8.66 1.11 -4.83
C VAL A 91 -9.85 1.25 -3.88
N HIS A 92 -10.85 2.03 -4.27
CA HIS A 92 -12.21 1.96 -3.74
C HIS A 92 -13.14 1.45 -4.85
N PRO A 93 -13.57 0.16 -4.82
CA PRO A 93 -14.30 -0.48 -5.91
C PRO A 93 -15.80 -0.13 -5.86
N LEU A 94 -16.60 -0.78 -6.71
CA LEU A 94 -18.05 -0.60 -6.70
C LEU A 94 -18.70 -1.20 -5.44
N SER A 95 -19.90 -0.72 -5.12
CA SER A 95 -20.70 -1.20 -3.99
C SER A 95 -21.18 -2.65 -4.18
N SER A 96 -21.77 -3.22 -3.12
CA SER A 96 -22.18 -4.63 -2.97
C SER A 96 -23.08 -5.24 -4.05
N ASN A 97 -23.64 -4.42 -4.94
CA ASN A 97 -24.69 -4.80 -5.88
C ASN A 97 -24.15 -5.22 -7.26
N HIS A 98 -22.82 -5.31 -7.41
CA HIS A 98 -22.13 -5.53 -8.69
C HIS A 98 -21.44 -6.89 -8.72
N GLY A 99 -21.40 -7.52 -9.91
CA GLY A 99 -20.75 -8.81 -10.12
C GLY A 99 -19.24 -8.71 -10.33
N GLN A 100 -18.57 -9.86 -10.49
CA GLN A 100 -17.12 -9.92 -10.76
C GLN A 100 -16.74 -9.10 -11.99
N ARG A 101 -17.59 -9.09 -13.03
CA ARG A 101 -17.28 -8.42 -14.30
C ARG A 101 -17.18 -6.91 -14.09
N GLU A 102 -18.22 -6.29 -13.57
CA GLU A 102 -18.32 -4.86 -13.32
C GLU A 102 -17.28 -4.40 -12.30
N GLN A 103 -17.03 -5.21 -11.27
CA GLN A 103 -15.94 -4.97 -10.32
C GLN A 103 -14.57 -5.02 -10.99
N SER A 104 -14.34 -5.90 -11.96
CA SER A 104 -13.07 -6.00 -12.71
C SER A 104 -12.87 -4.82 -13.66
N GLU A 105 -13.94 -4.42 -14.36
CA GLU A 105 -13.93 -3.30 -15.30
C GLU A 105 -13.54 -2.00 -14.56
N VAL A 106 -14.19 -1.69 -13.44
CA VAL A 106 -13.85 -0.50 -12.61
C VAL A 106 -12.50 -0.62 -11.90
N HIS A 107 -12.14 -1.81 -11.41
CA HIS A 107 -10.81 -2.05 -10.82
C HIS A 107 -9.68 -1.79 -11.83
N ASN A 108 -9.85 -2.16 -13.10
CA ASN A 108 -8.85 -1.91 -14.12
C ASN A 108 -8.70 -0.41 -14.41
N VAL A 109 -9.80 0.35 -14.52
CA VAL A 109 -9.77 1.82 -14.63
C VAL A 109 -8.98 2.46 -13.49
N ILE A 110 -9.29 2.09 -12.23
CA ILE A 110 -8.61 2.65 -11.05
C ILE A 110 -7.13 2.23 -11.00
N ASN A 111 -6.81 0.99 -11.41
CA ASN A 111 -5.43 0.52 -11.52
C ASN A 111 -4.63 1.34 -12.53
N ASP A 112 -5.17 1.60 -13.71
CA ASP A 112 -4.48 2.32 -14.78
C ASP A 112 -4.29 3.80 -14.39
N ILE A 113 -5.26 4.42 -13.70
CA ILE A 113 -5.10 5.74 -13.08
C ILE A 113 -3.95 5.75 -12.08
N ILE A 114 -3.93 4.82 -11.12
CA ILE A 114 -2.90 4.78 -10.07
C ILE A 114 -1.53 4.41 -10.64
N GLU A 115 -1.44 3.54 -11.63
CA GLU A 115 -0.19 3.19 -12.32
C GLU A 115 0.35 4.37 -13.12
N ARG A 116 -0.49 5.12 -13.85
CA ARG A 116 -0.09 6.37 -14.53
C ARG A 116 0.39 7.45 -13.56
N VAL A 117 -0.20 7.55 -12.36
CA VAL A 117 0.17 8.57 -11.36
C VAL A 117 1.43 8.20 -10.57
N THR A 118 1.59 6.93 -10.20
CA THR A 118 2.63 6.48 -9.24
C THR A 118 3.74 5.62 -9.85
N GLY A 119 3.59 5.22 -11.12
CA GLY A 119 4.45 4.23 -11.78
C GLY A 119 4.29 2.80 -11.27
N ARG A 120 3.24 2.51 -10.47
CA ARG A 120 3.00 1.20 -9.84
C ARG A 120 1.50 0.89 -9.74
N LYS A 121 1.11 -0.37 -9.93
CA LYS A 121 -0.25 -0.83 -9.63
C LYS A 121 -0.53 -0.78 -8.12
N PRO A 122 -1.76 -0.44 -7.69
CA PRO A 122 -2.13 -0.43 -6.29
C PRO A 122 -2.13 -1.85 -5.71
N THR A 123 -1.79 -1.97 -4.42
CA THR A 123 -1.85 -3.23 -3.68
C THR A 123 -2.85 -3.19 -2.51
N LEU A 124 -3.57 -2.07 -2.36
CA LEU A 124 -4.44 -1.77 -1.23
C LEU A 124 -5.86 -1.51 -1.73
N LEU A 125 -6.86 -2.02 -1.01
CA LEU A 125 -8.27 -1.80 -1.32
C LEU A 125 -9.10 -1.51 -0.06
N SER A 126 -10.12 -0.66 -0.17
CA SER A 126 -11.10 -0.41 0.89
C SER A 126 -12.51 -0.55 0.32
N TYR A 127 -13.42 -1.22 1.04
CA TYR A 127 -14.73 -1.58 0.49
C TYR A 127 -15.87 -1.53 1.52
N HIS A 128 -17.10 -1.33 1.03
CA HIS A 128 -18.32 -1.25 1.83
C HIS A 128 -19.18 -2.52 1.73
N GLY A 129 -19.27 -3.28 2.82
CA GLY A 129 -20.19 -4.42 2.95
C GLY A 129 -19.79 -5.69 2.17
N HIS A 130 -20.70 -6.66 2.18
CA HIS A 130 -20.53 -7.94 1.49
C HIS A 130 -20.54 -7.75 -0.04
N ARG A 131 -19.79 -8.58 -0.80
CA ARG A 131 -19.63 -8.52 -2.28
C ARG A 131 -18.98 -7.24 -2.87
N ALA A 132 -18.72 -6.20 -2.09
CA ALA A 132 -17.92 -5.06 -2.55
C ALA A 132 -16.39 -5.28 -2.43
N GLY A 133 -15.97 -6.28 -1.65
CA GLY A 133 -14.56 -6.59 -1.39
C GLY A 133 -14.17 -8.01 -1.80
N PRO A 134 -12.90 -8.39 -1.57
CA PRO A 134 -12.38 -9.71 -1.90
C PRO A 134 -13.13 -10.78 -1.09
N THR A 135 -14.09 -11.42 -1.74
CA THR A 135 -15.06 -12.34 -1.12
C THR A 135 -15.33 -13.50 -2.08
N ARG A 136 -16.06 -14.54 -1.65
CA ARG A 136 -16.31 -15.70 -2.53
C ARG A 136 -17.06 -15.25 -3.79
N GLY A 137 -16.37 -15.30 -4.95
CA GLY A 137 -16.89 -14.88 -6.24
C GLY A 137 -16.51 -13.45 -6.67
N ILE A 138 -15.75 -12.70 -5.85
CA ILE A 138 -15.23 -11.36 -6.18
C ILE A 138 -13.72 -11.31 -5.87
N VAL A 139 -12.91 -11.13 -6.91
CA VAL A 139 -11.44 -11.12 -6.89
C VAL A 139 -10.91 -9.83 -7.53
N PHE A 140 -9.93 -9.21 -6.89
CA PHE A 140 -9.24 -8.02 -7.37
C PHE A 140 -7.74 -8.33 -7.58
N PRO A 141 -7.30 -8.67 -8.80
CA PRO A 141 -5.92 -9.09 -9.07
C PRO A 141 -4.88 -8.03 -8.69
N GLY A 142 -3.85 -8.42 -7.94
CA GLY A 142 -2.77 -7.52 -7.48
C GLY A 142 -3.01 -6.86 -6.12
N ILE A 143 -4.26 -6.85 -5.62
CA ILE A 143 -4.56 -6.42 -4.26
C ILE A 143 -3.97 -7.41 -3.26
N GLN A 144 -3.08 -6.92 -2.39
CA GLN A 144 -2.42 -7.70 -1.33
C GLN A 144 -3.16 -7.57 -0.01
N TYR A 145 -3.67 -6.36 0.28
CA TYR A 145 -4.35 -6.03 1.52
C TYR A 145 -5.65 -5.29 1.25
N ALA A 146 -6.69 -5.64 1.98
CA ALA A 146 -7.97 -4.97 1.89
C ALA A 146 -8.65 -4.78 3.25
N ARG A 147 -9.54 -3.80 3.29
CA ARG A 147 -10.19 -3.32 4.50
C ARG A 147 -11.70 -3.28 4.33
N GLY A 148 -12.40 -4.05 5.16
CA GLY A 148 -13.86 -4.07 5.19
C GLY A 148 -14.42 -2.99 6.11
N ILE A 149 -15.19 -2.06 5.56
CA ILE A 149 -15.95 -1.09 6.34
C ILE A 149 -17.24 -1.79 6.78
N HIS A 150 -17.16 -2.50 7.90
CA HIS A 150 -18.22 -3.36 8.44
C HIS A 150 -18.50 -3.02 9.90
N SER A 151 -19.75 -3.12 10.34
CA SER A 151 -20.08 -3.01 11.76
C SER A 151 -19.69 -4.29 12.51
N GLN A 152 -18.72 -4.11 13.40
CA GLN A 152 -18.36 -4.96 14.55
C GLN A 152 -17.14 -5.90 14.46
N SER A 153 -16.27 -5.66 15.44
CA SER A 153 -15.43 -6.62 16.17
C SER A 153 -14.07 -7.01 15.59
N VAL A 154 -13.18 -7.35 16.52
CA VAL A 154 -11.71 -7.35 16.38
C VAL A 154 -11.16 -8.67 15.81
N ALA A 155 -12.05 -9.60 15.42
CA ALA A 155 -11.84 -11.02 15.67
C ALA A 155 -11.23 -11.85 14.52
N ARG A 156 -11.04 -11.29 13.31
CA ARG A 156 -10.45 -12.05 12.20
C ARG A 156 -9.30 -11.28 11.55
N GLN A 157 -8.09 -11.81 11.72
CA GLN A 157 -6.92 -11.42 10.95
C GLN A 157 -7.04 -11.97 9.52
N ASP A 158 -7.92 -11.35 8.73
CA ASP A 158 -7.95 -11.54 7.29
C ASP A 158 -7.24 -10.35 6.63
N ARG A 159 -6.14 -10.63 5.92
CA ARG A 159 -5.36 -9.61 5.21
C ARG A 159 -6.21 -8.87 4.15
N LEU A 160 -7.29 -9.49 3.67
CA LEU A 160 -8.24 -8.93 2.71
C LEU A 160 -9.52 -8.37 3.35
N ASN A 161 -9.62 -8.38 4.69
CA ASN A 161 -10.76 -7.83 5.42
C ASN A 161 -10.34 -7.34 6.82
N THR A 162 -9.46 -6.34 6.84
CA THR A 162 -9.06 -5.72 8.11
C THR A 162 -10.12 -4.72 8.62
N PRO A 163 -10.28 -4.57 9.95
CA PRO A 163 -11.30 -3.71 10.53
C PRO A 163 -10.91 -2.23 10.58
N VAL A 164 -11.94 -1.37 10.63
CA VAL A 164 -11.82 0.07 10.92
C VAL A 164 -12.17 0.41 12.36
N MET A 165 -11.59 1.51 12.85
CA MET A 165 -11.89 2.11 14.14
C MET A 165 -13.35 2.56 14.26
N PRO A 166 -14.04 2.33 15.41
CA PRO A 166 -15.34 2.91 15.68
C PRO A 166 -15.21 4.40 16.01
N LEU A 167 -15.97 5.24 15.29
CA LEU A 167 -15.83 6.70 15.35
C LEU A 167 -17.00 7.40 16.09
N SER A 168 -17.70 6.66 16.97
CA SER A 168 -18.81 7.19 17.77
C SER A 168 -18.37 8.18 18.86
N SER A 169 -17.10 8.12 19.29
CA SER A 169 -16.49 9.10 20.19
C SER A 169 -14.96 9.00 20.18
N VAL A 170 -14.27 10.02 20.71
CA VAL A 170 -12.81 9.99 20.95
C VAL A 170 -12.43 8.85 21.91
N THR A 171 -13.26 8.57 22.92
CA THR A 171 -13.01 7.46 23.86
C THR A 171 -13.13 6.10 23.19
N ALA A 172 -14.12 5.90 22.30
CA ALA A 172 -14.27 4.66 21.54
C ALA A 172 -13.08 4.44 20.58
N ALA A 173 -12.62 5.51 19.92
CA ALA A 173 -11.43 5.51 19.09
C ALA A 173 -10.17 5.10 19.88
N TYR A 174 -9.95 5.70 21.06
CA TYR A 174 -8.79 5.39 21.91
C TYR A 174 -8.82 3.96 22.46
N ASN A 175 -9.98 3.49 22.93
CA ASN A 175 -10.14 2.10 23.38
C ASN A 175 -9.83 1.09 22.26
N TYR A 176 -10.20 1.40 21.02
CA TYR A 176 -9.88 0.57 19.86
C TYR A 176 -8.39 0.56 19.52
N ILE A 177 -7.73 1.73 19.55
CA ILE A 177 -6.28 1.85 19.31
C ILE A 177 -5.51 1.06 20.36
N LYS A 178 -5.84 1.23 21.64
CA LYS A 178 -5.26 0.49 22.76
C LYS A 178 -5.39 -1.01 22.50
N LYS A 179 -6.62 -1.51 22.32
CA LYS A 179 -6.88 -2.94 22.17
C LYS A 179 -6.12 -3.54 20.97
N ARG A 180 -6.11 -2.88 19.81
CA ARG A 180 -5.36 -3.40 18.66
C ARG A 180 -3.85 -3.41 18.90
N ASN A 181 -3.27 -2.41 19.57
CA ASN A 181 -1.84 -2.40 19.86
C ASN A 181 -1.44 -3.39 20.96
N GLU A 182 -2.31 -3.68 21.93
CA GLU A 182 -2.14 -4.81 22.87
C GLU A 182 -2.08 -6.15 22.11
N ASP A 183 -2.85 -6.30 21.03
CA ASP A 183 -2.78 -7.45 20.10
C ASP A 183 -1.59 -7.38 19.11
N GLY A 184 -0.72 -6.36 19.19
CA GLY A 184 0.41 -6.09 18.28
C GLY A 184 0.05 -5.41 16.94
N LEU A 185 -1.23 -5.13 16.72
CA LEU A 185 -1.86 -4.65 15.49
C LEU A 185 -2.04 -3.12 15.48
N THR A 186 -2.28 -2.55 14.31
CA THR A 186 -2.39 -1.10 14.11
C THR A 186 -3.83 -0.62 14.24
N GLY A 187 -4.03 0.57 14.82
CA GLY A 187 -5.33 1.26 14.82
C GLY A 187 -5.62 1.97 13.49
N THR A 188 -6.49 1.40 12.65
CA THR A 188 -6.86 1.99 11.35
C THR A 188 -7.97 3.04 11.48
N PHE A 189 -7.63 4.32 11.30
CA PHE A 189 -8.61 5.40 11.16
C PHE A 189 -9.18 5.44 9.73
N PHE A 190 -10.45 5.82 9.61
CA PHE A 190 -11.20 5.93 8.37
C PHE A 190 -12.02 7.23 8.35
N SER A 191 -12.07 7.96 7.23
CA SER A 191 -13.14 8.91 6.98
C SER A 191 -13.33 9.21 5.49
N HIS A 192 -14.45 9.82 5.18
CA HIS A 192 -14.65 10.63 3.98
C HIS A 192 -14.24 12.09 4.28
N SER A 193 -13.58 12.79 3.37
CA SER A 193 -13.24 14.22 3.60
C SER A 193 -14.50 15.10 3.77
N ALA A 194 -15.61 14.71 3.15
CA ALA A 194 -16.92 15.35 3.32
C ALA A 194 -17.46 15.31 4.77
N GLU A 195 -16.94 14.44 5.64
CA GLU A 195 -17.29 14.32 7.06
C GLU A 195 -16.51 15.27 7.97
N MET A 196 -15.48 15.95 7.46
CA MET A 196 -14.61 16.86 8.22
C MET A 196 -15.23 18.24 8.51
N ARG A 197 -16.55 18.26 8.75
CA ARG A 197 -17.34 19.47 9.03
C ARG A 197 -17.34 19.79 10.53
N SER A 198 -17.53 21.06 10.87
CA SER A 198 -17.76 21.51 12.25
C SER A 198 -18.84 20.67 12.93
N ASN A 199 -18.69 20.45 14.24
CA ASN A 199 -19.57 19.64 15.08
C ASN A 199 -19.68 18.14 14.72
N ASN A 200 -19.01 17.64 13.67
CA ASN A 200 -18.94 16.21 13.36
C ASN A 200 -18.05 15.45 14.37
N VAL A 201 -18.49 14.27 14.81
CA VAL A 201 -17.72 13.43 15.74
C VAL A 201 -16.46 12.82 15.10
N LYS A 202 -16.52 12.43 13.82
CA LYS A 202 -15.36 11.91 13.09
C LYS A 202 -14.25 12.96 12.97
N LYS A 203 -14.62 14.22 12.73
CA LYS A 203 -13.68 15.35 12.75
C LYS A 203 -13.04 15.52 14.13
N ARG A 204 -13.82 15.48 15.22
CA ARG A 204 -13.27 15.54 16.59
C ARG A 204 -12.32 14.38 16.87
N VAL A 205 -12.63 13.15 16.41
CA VAL A 205 -11.71 12.00 16.54
C VAL A 205 -10.42 12.28 15.76
N PHE A 206 -10.50 12.65 14.49
CA PHE A 206 -9.36 12.97 13.64
C PHE A 206 -8.43 14.03 14.25
N ASP A 207 -8.97 15.17 14.69
CA ASP A 207 -8.19 16.26 15.27
C ASP A 207 -7.49 15.84 16.58
N ASN A 208 -8.14 15.02 17.41
CA ASN A 208 -7.51 14.44 18.59
C ASN A 208 -6.34 13.53 18.17
N LEU A 209 -6.56 12.58 17.24
CA LEU A 209 -5.51 11.66 16.79
C LEU A 209 -4.29 12.40 16.20
N VAL A 210 -4.51 13.42 15.37
CA VAL A 210 -3.42 14.26 14.85
C VAL A 210 -2.68 14.96 15.99
N ARG A 211 -3.38 15.52 16.98
CA ARG A 211 -2.72 16.13 18.15
C ARG A 211 -1.88 15.12 18.94
N GLU A 212 -2.36 13.90 19.15
CA GLU A 212 -1.63 12.89 19.91
C GLU A 212 -0.40 12.34 19.15
N VAL A 213 -0.46 12.29 17.81
CA VAL A 213 0.73 12.03 16.98
C VAL A 213 1.76 13.16 17.09
N LEU A 214 1.33 14.41 16.97
CA LEU A 214 2.21 15.58 17.15
C LEU A 214 2.78 15.68 18.58
N SER A 215 2.02 15.21 19.58
CA SER A 215 2.44 15.14 20.99
C SER A 215 3.29 13.90 21.30
N GLN A 216 3.70 13.12 20.30
CA GLN A 216 4.46 11.87 20.46
C GLN A 216 3.84 10.88 21.45
N ARG A 217 2.50 10.82 21.50
CA ARG A 217 1.73 9.80 22.24
C ARG A 217 1.21 8.67 21.34
N LEU A 218 1.12 8.90 20.03
CA LEU A 218 0.81 7.89 19.01
C LEU A 218 1.85 7.95 17.88
N HIS A 219 2.15 6.83 17.24
CA HIS A 219 3.01 6.77 16.05
C HIS A 219 2.18 6.53 14.79
N ALA A 220 2.16 7.51 13.89
CA ALA A 220 1.50 7.36 12.59
C ALA A 220 2.39 6.61 11.58
N ILE A 221 1.85 5.55 10.99
CA ILE A 221 2.47 4.80 9.89
C ILE A 221 1.51 4.72 8.69
N SER A 222 2.04 4.50 7.49
CA SER A 222 1.20 4.27 6.31
C SER A 222 0.43 2.94 6.45
N TYR A 223 -0.76 2.85 5.85
CA TYR A 223 -1.57 1.62 5.90
C TYR A 223 -0.81 0.42 5.31
N LEU A 224 -0.05 0.61 4.22
CA LEU A 224 0.82 -0.45 3.67
C LEU A 224 1.87 -0.94 4.68
N LYS A 225 2.51 -0.03 5.43
CA LYS A 225 3.50 -0.41 6.45
C LYS A 225 2.85 -1.16 7.62
N ALA A 226 1.65 -0.76 8.02
CA ALA A 226 0.85 -1.46 9.00
C ALA A 226 0.53 -2.90 8.55
N MET A 227 0.01 -3.06 7.33
CA MET A 227 -0.38 -4.38 6.81
C MET A 227 0.83 -5.30 6.57
N ASN A 228 1.96 -4.77 6.09
CA ASN A 228 3.20 -5.53 5.98
C ASN A 228 3.71 -6.00 7.36
N HIS A 229 3.54 -5.22 8.42
CA HIS A 229 3.87 -5.65 9.79
C HIS A 229 2.88 -6.71 10.31
N GLU A 230 1.58 -6.57 10.01
CA GLU A 230 0.54 -7.47 10.54
C GLU A 230 0.46 -8.81 9.80
N PHE A 231 0.83 -8.86 8.51
CA PHE A 231 0.60 -10.03 7.64
C PHE A 231 1.81 -10.42 6.77
N GLY A 232 2.90 -9.65 6.76
CA GLY A 232 4.07 -9.91 5.91
C GLY A 232 4.99 -11.02 6.41
N GLY A 233 4.78 -11.51 7.64
CA GLY A 233 5.49 -12.66 8.20
C GLY A 233 4.59 -13.89 8.28
N SER A 234 4.86 -14.90 7.47
CA SER A 234 4.21 -16.21 7.56
C SER A 234 5.09 -17.17 8.37
N GLY A 235 4.71 -17.48 9.62
CA GLY A 235 5.32 -18.59 10.35
C GLY A 235 5.28 -18.51 11.88
N GLY A 236 4.37 -19.27 12.50
CA GLY A 236 4.64 -19.97 13.77
C GLY A 236 4.42 -19.23 15.10
N SER A 237 3.42 -19.71 15.85
CA SER A 237 3.47 -20.04 17.30
C SER A 237 4.43 -19.27 18.24
N THR A 238 3.85 -18.76 19.33
CA THR A 238 4.54 -18.30 20.56
C THR A 238 5.68 -19.22 21.02
N PRO A 239 6.91 -18.71 21.16
CA PRO A 239 7.97 -19.36 21.93
C PRO A 239 7.97 -18.86 23.37
N VAL A 240 8.04 -19.80 24.32
CA VAL A 240 8.30 -19.56 25.74
C VAL A 240 9.77 -19.13 25.92
N THR A 241 10.07 -18.31 26.92
CA THR A 241 11.43 -17.82 27.23
C THR A 241 12.43 -18.95 27.54
N PRO A 242 13.64 -18.91 26.96
CA PRO A 242 14.85 -19.35 27.64
C PRO A 242 15.91 -18.23 27.75
N SER A 243 16.91 -18.44 28.60
CA SER A 243 17.96 -17.48 28.99
C SER A 243 18.89 -17.03 27.85
N PRO A 244 19.65 -15.92 28.03
CA PRO A 244 20.43 -15.27 26.96
C PRO A 244 21.77 -15.96 26.65
N THR A 245 22.34 -15.67 25.46
CA THR A 245 23.77 -15.73 25.00
C THR A 245 23.85 -16.19 23.52
N PRO A 246 24.80 -15.74 22.66
CA PRO A 246 25.26 -14.38 22.31
C PRO A 246 24.95 -14.02 20.81
N ALA A 247 25.38 -12.87 20.30
CA ALA A 247 25.39 -12.56 18.84
C ALA A 247 26.60 -13.24 18.14
N PRO A 248 26.55 -13.64 16.84
CA PRO A 248 26.28 -12.80 15.65
C PRO A 248 25.25 -13.48 14.68
N SER A 249 25.15 -13.31 13.34
CA SER A 249 25.91 -12.61 12.27
C SER A 249 25.03 -12.26 11.03
N ASP A 250 25.58 -11.51 10.07
CA ASP A 250 24.94 -11.20 8.77
C ASP A 250 24.97 -12.37 7.76
N SER A 251 23.80 -12.96 7.48
CA SER A 251 23.42 -13.65 6.22
C SER A 251 21.90 -13.94 6.31
N GLU A 252 21.09 -14.04 5.26
CA GLU A 252 21.35 -14.28 3.83
C GLU A 252 20.20 -13.68 2.98
N GLN A 253 19.96 -12.37 3.05
CA GLN A 253 18.77 -11.76 2.44
C GLN A 253 18.85 -11.79 0.89
N LYS A 254 17.98 -12.58 0.24
CA LYS A 254 17.93 -12.77 -1.21
C LYS A 254 16.82 -11.93 -1.85
N TYR A 255 17.14 -11.21 -2.92
CA TYR A 255 16.27 -10.22 -3.59
C TYR A 255 15.85 -10.69 -4.98
N GLY A 256 14.64 -10.30 -5.39
CA GLY A 256 14.06 -10.70 -6.66
C GLY A 256 14.74 -10.03 -7.87
N LEU A 257 15.36 -10.83 -8.73
CA LEU A 257 15.84 -10.43 -10.05
C LEU A 257 14.94 -11.08 -11.13
N ARG A 258 14.12 -10.28 -11.80
CA ARG A 258 13.27 -10.71 -12.91
C ARG A 258 13.97 -10.42 -14.23
N LEU A 259 14.02 -11.38 -15.14
CA LEU A 259 14.61 -11.23 -16.48
C LEU A 259 13.54 -11.56 -17.52
N SER A 260 13.43 -10.78 -18.60
CA SER A 260 12.55 -11.10 -19.74
C SER A 260 13.20 -10.71 -21.07
N ALA A 261 12.95 -11.51 -22.12
CA ALA A 261 13.33 -11.20 -23.49
C ALA A 261 12.09 -10.72 -24.27
N LEU A 262 12.24 -9.60 -24.98
CA LEU A 262 11.18 -8.95 -25.74
C LEU A 262 11.71 -8.61 -27.14
N THR A 263 10.85 -8.51 -28.15
CA THR A 263 11.21 -7.84 -29.41
C THR A 263 11.44 -6.35 -29.19
N GLU A 264 12.41 -5.75 -29.88
CA GLU A 264 12.61 -4.29 -29.90
C GLU A 264 11.38 -3.58 -30.45
N GLN A 265 10.82 -4.06 -31.57
CA GLN A 265 9.57 -3.56 -32.09
C GLN A 265 8.37 -4.19 -31.38
N GLY A 266 7.57 -3.36 -30.69
CA GLY A 266 6.30 -3.77 -30.09
C GLY A 266 6.39 -4.60 -28.81
N PHE A 267 7.59 -4.78 -28.23
CA PHE A 267 7.80 -5.40 -26.91
C PHE A 267 7.13 -6.78 -26.72
N ARG A 268 7.05 -7.60 -27.77
CA ARG A 268 6.40 -8.92 -27.72
C ARG A 268 7.30 -9.91 -26.97
N PRO A 269 6.80 -10.68 -25.97
CA PRO A 269 7.64 -11.62 -25.23
C PRO A 269 8.17 -12.79 -26.07
N LEU A 270 9.49 -12.99 -26.02
CA LEU A 270 10.23 -14.05 -26.69
C LEU A 270 10.61 -15.14 -25.69
N ASN A 271 10.58 -16.42 -26.10
CA ASN A 271 11.18 -17.49 -25.31
C ASN A 271 12.71 -17.36 -25.38
N ALA A 272 13.38 -17.31 -24.24
CA ALA A 272 14.82 -17.20 -24.13
C ALA A 272 15.40 -18.18 -23.10
N ASN A 273 16.69 -18.46 -23.25
CA ASN A 273 17.51 -19.02 -22.19
C ASN A 273 18.14 -17.85 -21.42
N PHE A 274 17.96 -17.82 -20.11
CA PHE A 274 18.55 -16.81 -19.22
C PHE A 274 19.65 -17.43 -18.38
N GLU A 275 20.74 -16.70 -18.20
CA GLU A 275 21.86 -17.08 -17.35
C GLU A 275 22.33 -15.86 -16.53
N VAL A 276 22.63 -16.05 -15.25
CA VAL A 276 23.20 -15.00 -14.38
C VAL A 276 24.53 -15.49 -13.84
N ARG A 277 25.57 -14.68 -14.01
CA ARG A 277 26.93 -14.92 -13.51
C ARG A 277 27.31 -13.90 -12.44
N SER A 278 27.99 -14.34 -11.40
CA SER A 278 28.66 -13.45 -10.45
C SER A 278 29.89 -12.77 -11.08
N SER A 279 30.42 -11.74 -10.43
CA SER A 279 31.59 -10.97 -10.88
C SER A 279 32.85 -11.81 -11.19
N ASN A 280 32.96 -13.01 -10.61
CA ASN A 280 34.02 -13.99 -10.90
C ASN A 280 33.69 -14.96 -12.07
N GLY A 281 32.66 -14.68 -12.87
CA GLY A 281 32.28 -15.46 -14.06
C GLY A 281 31.51 -16.76 -13.81
N ARG A 282 31.34 -17.18 -12.54
CA ARG A 282 30.58 -18.39 -12.19
C ARG A 282 29.07 -18.18 -12.41
N VAL A 283 28.40 -19.14 -13.04
CA VAL A 283 26.93 -19.16 -13.14
C VAL A 283 26.33 -19.36 -11.75
N VAL A 284 25.40 -18.49 -11.37
CA VAL A 284 24.70 -18.51 -10.06
C VAL A 284 23.19 -18.75 -10.20
N ALA A 285 22.63 -18.54 -11.39
CA ALA A 285 21.26 -18.92 -11.73
C ALA A 285 21.10 -19.09 -13.24
N SER A 286 20.19 -19.96 -13.68
CA SER A 286 19.83 -20.12 -15.09
C SER A 286 18.40 -20.66 -15.25
N ALA A 287 17.78 -20.41 -16.40
CA ALA A 287 16.50 -20.97 -16.78
C ALA A 287 16.34 -21.01 -18.31
N SER A 288 15.85 -22.11 -18.85
CA SER A 288 15.79 -22.35 -20.30
C SER A 288 14.36 -22.25 -20.86
N ASN A 289 14.25 -21.77 -22.10
CA ASN A 289 13.01 -21.65 -22.87
C ASN A 289 11.88 -20.92 -22.12
N GLN A 290 12.20 -19.84 -21.40
CA GLN A 290 11.24 -19.04 -20.64
C GLN A 290 10.99 -17.70 -21.34
N LYS A 291 9.74 -17.20 -21.32
CA LYS A 291 9.45 -15.80 -21.69
C LYS A 291 9.99 -14.81 -20.67
N GLN A 292 10.04 -15.27 -19.42
CA GLN A 292 10.45 -14.50 -18.27
C GLN A 292 10.76 -15.43 -17.11
N VAL A 293 11.75 -15.09 -16.30
CA VAL A 293 12.11 -15.80 -15.07
C VAL A 293 12.29 -14.83 -13.92
N GLN A 294 12.12 -15.29 -12.68
CA GLN A 294 12.52 -14.57 -11.48
C GLN A 294 13.46 -15.44 -10.63
N PHE A 295 14.66 -14.93 -10.39
CA PHE A 295 15.64 -15.50 -9.47
C PHE A 295 15.65 -14.74 -8.14
N HIS A 296 16.13 -15.38 -7.09
CA HIS A 296 16.34 -14.75 -5.78
C HIS A 296 17.83 -14.82 -5.44
N LEU A 297 18.52 -13.69 -5.58
CA LEU A 297 19.98 -13.59 -5.44
C LEU A 297 20.34 -12.53 -4.38
N PRO A 298 21.44 -12.69 -3.63
CA PRO A 298 21.88 -11.66 -2.68
C PRO A 298 22.26 -10.35 -3.40
N PRO A 299 22.34 -9.20 -2.71
CA PRO A 299 22.78 -7.95 -3.32
C PRO A 299 24.22 -8.05 -3.82
N ALA A 300 24.43 -7.91 -5.12
CA ALA A 300 25.74 -7.90 -5.76
C ALA A 300 25.64 -7.36 -7.19
N ILE A 301 26.80 -7.15 -7.81
CA ILE A 301 26.92 -6.92 -9.25
C ILE A 301 27.04 -8.27 -9.95
N TYR A 302 26.17 -8.48 -10.92
CA TYR A 302 26.05 -9.67 -11.76
C TYR A 302 26.22 -9.31 -13.23
N GLN A 303 26.50 -10.30 -14.07
CA GLN A 303 26.21 -10.24 -15.51
C GLN A 303 25.02 -11.14 -15.78
N ALA A 304 24.00 -10.62 -16.45
CA ALA A 304 22.87 -11.43 -16.93
C ALA A 304 22.92 -11.51 -18.46
N ASN A 305 22.78 -12.73 -18.97
CA ASN A 305 22.66 -13.04 -20.38
C ASN A 305 21.23 -13.51 -20.67
N ALA A 306 20.71 -13.10 -21.82
CA ALA A 306 19.59 -13.75 -22.48
C ALA A 306 20.05 -14.24 -23.86
N ARG A 307 19.65 -15.45 -24.24
CA ARG A 307 19.85 -16.02 -25.58
C ARG A 307 18.50 -16.40 -26.20
N VAL A 308 18.25 -15.92 -27.41
CA VAL A 308 17.12 -16.29 -28.27
C VAL A 308 17.72 -16.83 -29.56
N ASN A 309 17.43 -18.10 -29.89
CA ASN A 309 18.08 -18.83 -30.98
C ASN A 309 19.62 -18.72 -30.86
N ASP A 310 20.30 -18.15 -31.86
CA ASP A 310 21.75 -17.93 -31.85
C ASP A 310 22.19 -16.52 -31.43
N THR A 311 21.24 -15.63 -31.17
CA THR A 311 21.53 -14.27 -30.69
C THR A 311 21.61 -14.24 -29.16
N SER A 312 22.69 -13.70 -28.63
CA SER A 312 22.93 -13.53 -27.19
C SER A 312 23.14 -12.06 -26.84
N ILE A 313 22.49 -11.58 -25.79
CA ILE A 313 22.66 -10.23 -25.24
C ILE A 313 23.04 -10.35 -23.77
N THR A 314 24.18 -9.76 -23.39
CA THR A 314 24.69 -9.75 -22.00
C THR A 314 24.70 -8.33 -21.47
N GLN A 315 24.20 -8.11 -20.26
CA GLN A 315 24.17 -6.81 -19.60
C GLN A 315 24.62 -6.91 -18.13
N PRO A 316 25.37 -5.92 -17.61
CA PRO A 316 25.68 -5.83 -16.19
C PRO A 316 24.44 -5.44 -15.39
N ILE A 317 24.30 -6.01 -14.21
CA ILE A 317 23.17 -5.82 -13.30
C ILE A 317 23.72 -5.49 -11.91
N ASN A 318 23.25 -4.39 -11.30
CA ASN A 318 23.50 -4.09 -9.89
C ASN A 318 22.23 -4.38 -9.07
N LEU A 319 22.18 -5.56 -8.44
CA LEU A 319 21.06 -5.95 -7.59
C LEU A 319 21.30 -5.41 -6.18
N THR A 320 20.39 -4.55 -5.68
CA THR A 320 20.59 -3.85 -4.41
C THR A 320 19.50 -4.16 -3.38
N VAL A 321 19.84 -3.94 -2.11
CA VAL A 321 19.04 -4.18 -0.90
C VAL A 321 17.65 -3.52 -0.91
N ARG A 322 17.41 -2.54 -1.79
CA ARG A 322 16.24 -1.64 -1.72
C ARG A 322 15.06 -2.07 -2.59
N HIS A 323 15.28 -2.69 -3.75
CA HIS A 323 14.24 -3.06 -4.70
C HIS A 323 14.60 -4.32 -5.48
N GLY A 324 13.60 -5.18 -5.75
CA GLY A 324 13.73 -6.19 -6.78
C GLY A 324 13.84 -5.53 -8.17
N LEU A 325 14.72 -6.05 -9.02
CA LEU A 325 15.04 -5.48 -10.33
C LEU A 325 14.37 -6.29 -11.44
N HIS A 326 13.84 -5.62 -12.47
CA HIS A 326 13.41 -6.28 -13.71
C HIS A 326 14.28 -5.82 -14.88
N GLN A 327 15.19 -6.69 -15.34
CA GLN A 327 15.96 -6.46 -16.56
C GLN A 327 15.17 -6.92 -17.79
N LYS A 328 15.11 -6.08 -18.82
CA LYS A 328 14.53 -6.38 -20.11
C LYS A 328 15.63 -6.47 -21.15
N PHE A 329 15.74 -7.61 -21.82
CA PHE A 329 16.59 -7.78 -22.99
C PHE A 329 15.71 -7.56 -24.23
N LEU A 330 16.08 -6.61 -25.07
CA LEU A 330 15.39 -6.31 -26.31
C LEU A 330 16.18 -6.95 -27.45
N PHE A 331 15.52 -7.75 -28.26
CA PHE A 331 16.11 -8.42 -29.43
C PHE A 331 15.60 -7.78 -30.72
N PRO A 332 16.46 -7.58 -31.73
CA PRO A 332 16.02 -7.34 -33.10
C PRO A 332 15.03 -8.43 -33.54
N ALA A 333 14.06 -8.03 -34.38
CA ALA A 333 13.01 -8.92 -34.88
C ALA A 333 13.52 -9.91 -35.93
#